data_AF-A0A849EKC8-F1
#
_entry.id   AF-A0A849EKC8-F1
#
_cell.length_a   1.000
_cell.length_b   1.000
_cell.length_c   1.000
_cell.angle_alpha   90.00
_cell.angle_beta   90.00
_cell.angle_gamma   90.00
#
_symmetry.space_group_name_H-M   'P 1'
#
loop_
_entity.id
_entity.type
_entity.pdbx_description
1 polymer ?
#
loop_
_entity_poly.entity_id
_entity_poly.type
_entity_poly.pdbx_seq_one_letter_code
_entity_poly.pdbx_strand_id
1 'polypeptide(L)' 'MLINKSLMLNMLFRAVADTLLAFGRNPANGLGGQLGIIAVLHTWDQKLWDHFHLHSRLPWPLYASGGDFQLSHHGFG' A
#
# COMPACT_ATOMS: atom_id res chain seq x y z
N MET A 1 3.34 -21.44 -12.27
CA MET A 1 3.89 -21.81 -10.96
C MET A 1 5.02 -20.86 -10.58
N LEU A 2 4.84 -20.11 -9.50
CA LEU A 2 5.83 -19.15 -8.99
C LEU A 2 7.05 -19.90 -8.39
N ILE A 3 8.26 -19.67 -8.92
CA ILE A 3 9.49 -20.27 -8.40
C ILE A 3 9.96 -19.44 -7.19
N ASN A 4 10.22 -20.10 -6.07
CA ASN A 4 10.59 -19.47 -4.80
C ASN A 4 9.56 -18.42 -4.31
N LYS A 5 8.36 -18.93 -3.98
CA LYS A 5 7.21 -18.13 -3.51
C LYS A 5 7.58 -17.15 -2.40
N SER A 6 8.37 -17.58 -1.42
CA SER A 6 8.76 -16.72 -0.30
C SER A 6 9.54 -15.49 -0.75
N LEU A 7 10.53 -15.65 -1.65
CA LEU A 7 11.31 -14.53 -2.16
C LEU A 7 10.43 -13.58 -2.98
N MET A 8 9.63 -14.13 -3.90
CA MET A 8 8.79 -13.32 -4.79
C MET A 8 7.70 -12.56 -4.03
N LEU A 9 7.05 -13.18 -3.05
CA LEU A 9 6.06 -12.51 -2.22
C LEU A 9 6.71 -11.43 -1.35
N ASN A 10 7.87 -11.68 -0.76
CA ASN A 10 8.61 -10.65 -0.03
C ASN A 10 8.94 -9.44 -0.90
N MET A 11 9.43 -9.66 -2.13
CA MET A 11 9.69 -8.59 -3.08
C MET A 11 8.41 -7.81 -3.45
N LEU A 12 7.30 -8.52 -3.69
CA LEU A 12 6.02 -7.91 -4.03
C LEU A 12 5.48 -7.01 -2.90
N PHE A 13 5.45 -7.52 -1.67
CA PHE A 13 5.03 -6.74 -0.51
C PHE A 13 5.96 -5.54 -0.27
N ARG A 14 7.27 -5.73 -0.43
CA ARG A 14 8.24 -4.64 -0.26
C ARG A 14 8.04 -3.54 -1.29
N ALA A 15 7.93 -3.90 -2.57
CA ALA A 15 7.75 -2.94 -3.65
C ALA A 15 6.46 -2.11 -3.48
N VAL A 16 5.35 -2.77 -3.09
CA VAL A 16 4.08 -2.07 -2.83
C VAL A 16 4.20 -1.14 -1.62
N ALA A 17 4.83 -1.58 -0.53
CA ALA A 17 5.04 -0.74 0.64
C ALA A 17 5.91 0.49 0.32
N ASP A 18 7.05 0.30 -0.35
CA ASP A 18 7.95 1.40 -0.72
C ASP A 18 7.25 2.41 -1.65
N THR A 19 6.48 1.93 -2.63
CA THR A 19 5.72 2.79 -3.57
C THR A 19 4.67 3.64 -2.84
N LEU A 20 3.86 3.02 -1.99
CA LEU A 20 2.79 3.73 -1.27
C LEU A 20 3.34 4.67 -0.21
N LEU A 21 4.40 4.28 0.52
CA LEU A 21 5.05 5.17 1.48
C LEU A 21 5.70 6.38 0.80
N ALA A 22 6.36 6.19 -0.35
CA ALA A 22 6.89 7.30 -1.14
C ALA A 22 5.77 8.23 -1.63
N PHE A 23 4.64 7.66 -2.07
CA PHE A 23 3.46 8.41 -2.48
C PHE A 23 2.87 9.26 -1.33
N GLY A 24 2.73 8.70 -0.12
CA GLY A 24 2.21 9.43 1.05
C GLY A 24 3.14 10.53 1.56
N ARG A 25 4.45 10.29 1.51
CA ARG A 25 5.46 11.25 1.96
C ARG A 25 5.59 12.46 1.07
N ASN A 26 5.23 12.37 -0.22
CA ASN A 26 5.30 13.49 -1.13
C ASN A 26 4.14 14.48 -0.84
N PRO A 27 4.42 15.68 -0.31
CA PRO A 27 3.37 16.65 0.05
C PRO A 27 2.59 17.15 -1.17
N ALA A 28 3.17 17.10 -2.38
CA ALA A 28 2.49 17.46 -3.62
C ALA A 28 1.30 16.54 -3.94
N ASN A 29 1.26 15.34 -3.37
CA ASN A 29 0.15 14.40 -3.53
C ASN A 29 -1.03 14.70 -2.58
N GLY A 30 -0.92 15.72 -1.72
CA GLY A 30 -1.98 16.10 -0.76
C GLY A 30 -2.05 15.21 0.49
N LEU A 31 -1.08 14.31 0.67
CA LEU A 31 -1.09 13.28 1.72
C LEU A 31 -0.03 13.51 2.82
N GLY A 32 0.61 14.68 2.89
CA GLY A 32 1.90 14.97 3.55
C GLY A 32 2.22 14.32 4.92
N GLY A 33 2.42 13.00 4.95
CA GLY A 33 2.58 12.21 6.16
C GLY A 33 2.81 10.72 5.86
N GLN A 34 3.01 9.93 6.90
CA GLN A 34 3.20 8.48 6.76
C GLN A 34 1.85 7.77 6.65
N LEU A 35 1.64 7.08 5.53
CA LEU A 35 0.42 6.30 5.26
C LEU A 35 0.40 4.99 6.06
N GLY A 36 -0.75 4.70 6.67
CA GLY A 36 -1.13 3.34 7.04
C GLY A 36 -1.54 2.56 5.79
N ILE A 37 -1.06 1.33 5.64
CA ILE A 37 -1.35 0.47 4.48
C ILE A 37 -1.82 -0.88 5.01
N ILE A 38 -2.99 -1.33 4.55
CA ILE A 38 -3.45 -2.71 4.70
C ILE A 38 -3.42 -3.35 3.31
N ALA A 39 -2.61 -4.39 3.13
CA ALA A 39 -2.50 -5.10 1.86
C ALA A 39 -2.95 -6.56 2.02
N VAL A 40 -3.81 -7.02 1.13
CA VAL A 40 -4.28 -8.41 1.05
C VAL A 40 -3.74 -9.07 -0.21
N LEU A 41 -3.07 -10.22 -0.05
CA LEU A 41 -2.61 -11.02 -1.17
C LEU A 41 -3.78 -11.78 -1.80
N HIS A 42 -3.98 -11.52 -3.08
CA HIS A 42 -4.88 -12.28 -3.94
C HIS A 42 -4.02 -13.21 -4.80
N THR A 43 -4.37 -14.50 -4.87
CA THR A 43 -3.53 -15.52 -5.52
C THR A 43 -4.19 -16.20 -6.72
N TRP A 44 -5.49 -15.97 -6.96
CA TRP A 44 -6.26 -16.64 -7.99
C TRP A 44 -7.09 -15.67 -8.81
N ASP A 45 -7.26 -15.90 -10.11
CA ASP A 45 -8.24 -15.16 -10.90
C ASP A 45 -9.65 -15.78 -10.81
N GLN A 46 -10.65 -15.18 -11.48
CA GLN A 46 -12.03 -15.68 -11.54
C GLN A 46 -12.16 -17.10 -12.11
N LYS A 47 -11.13 -17.57 -12.82
CA LYS A 47 -11.05 -18.89 -13.44
C LYS A 47 -10.10 -19.83 -12.67
N LEU A 48 -9.68 -19.45 -11.45
CA LEU A 48 -8.80 -20.18 -10.54
C LEU A 48 -7.36 -20.40 -11.04
N TRP A 49 -6.89 -19.57 -11.98
CA TRP A 49 -5.49 -19.57 -12.41
C TRP A 49 -4.60 -18.78 -11.44
N ASP A 50 -3.33 -19.15 -11.39
CA ASP A 50 -2.29 -18.42 -10.63
C ASP A 50 -2.28 -16.93 -11.06
N HIS A 51 -2.73 -16.04 -10.18
CA HIS A 51 -2.75 -14.60 -10.41
C HIS A 51 -2.47 -13.86 -9.10
N PHE A 52 -1.19 -13.54 -8.88
CA PHE A 52 -0.70 -12.93 -7.64
C PHE A 52 -0.72 -11.41 -7.74
N HIS A 53 -1.61 -10.75 -7.00
CA HIS A 53 -1.60 -9.29 -6.84
C HIS A 53 -1.97 -8.87 -5.41
N LEU A 54 -1.61 -7.65 -5.03
CA LEU A 54 -1.96 -7.09 -3.72
C LEU A 54 -3.11 -6.10 -3.88
N HIS A 55 -4.20 -6.34 -3.16
CA HIS A 55 -5.20 -5.30 -2.91
C HIS A 55 -4.75 -4.47 -1.72
N SER A 56 -4.32 -3.24 -1.96
CA SER A 56 -3.95 -2.31 -0.90
C SER A 56 -5.10 -1.33 -0.65
N ARG A 57 -5.46 -1.17 0.61
CA ARG A 57 -6.37 -0.12 1.08
C ARG A 57 -5.59 0.82 1.98
N LEU A 58 -5.85 2.11 1.81
CA LEU A 58 -5.31 3.18 2.64
C LEU A 58 -6.36 3.53 3.70
N PRO A 59 -6.30 2.93 4.90
CA PRO A 59 -7.07 3.42 6.03
C PRO A 59 -6.51 4.80 6.41
N TRP A 60 -7.25 5.85 6.10
CA TRP A 60 -7.04 7.18 6.67
C TRP A 60 -7.25 7.13 8.19
N PRO A 61 -6.37 7.71 9.05
CA PRO A 61 -5.59 8.95 8.88
C PRO A 61 -4.06 8.80 8.78
N LEU A 62 -3.37 9.87 8.36
CA LEU A 62 -1.91 9.92 8.21
C LEU A 62 -1.21 10.12 9.56
N TYR A 63 -0.02 9.53 9.72
CA TYR A 63 0.84 9.82 10.85
C TYR A 63 1.77 10.99 10.52
N ALA A 64 1.67 12.09 11.26
CA ALA A 64 2.58 13.21 11.16
C ALA A 64 3.84 12.96 12.02
N SER A 65 4.98 13.52 11.60
CA SER A 65 6.26 13.35 12.29
C SER A 65 6.27 13.83 13.75
N GLY A 66 5.26 14.57 14.19
CA GLY A 66 5.09 15.07 15.57
C GLY A 66 4.37 14.13 16.54
N GLY A 67 3.95 12.93 16.11
CA GLY A 67 3.20 11.99 16.97
C GLY A 67 1.68 12.11 16.86
N ASP A 68 1.19 13.11 16.12
CA ASP A 68 -0.24 13.33 15.91
C ASP A 68 -0.75 12.68 14.63
N PHE A 69 -1.98 12.18 14.68
CA PHE A 69 -2.71 11.76 13.49
C PHE A 69 -3.24 13.00 12.78
N GLN A 70 -2.81 13.22 11.55
CA GLN A 70 -3.38 14.25 10.68
C GLN A 70 -4.47 13.61 9.82
N LEU A 71 -5.70 14.13 9.95
CA LEU A 71 -6.73 13.92 8.96
C LEU A 71 -6.21 14.54 7.66
N SER A 72 -6.32 13.85 6.51
CA SER A 72 -6.15 14.55 5.25
C SER A 72 -7.15 15.66 5.15
N HIS A 73 -6.66 16.88 5.19
CA HIS A 73 -7.35 18.00 4.59
C HIS A 73 -7.31 17.80 3.08
N HIS A 74 -8.23 17.02 2.53
CA HIS A 74 -8.85 17.23 1.21
C HIS A 74 -9.68 16.01 0.80
N GLY A 75 -10.99 16.25 0.66
CA GLY A 75 -11.89 15.34 -0.03
C GLY A 75 -11.53 15.25 -1.51
N PHE A 76 -11.65 14.06 -2.07
CA PHE A 76 -11.77 13.87 -3.51
C PHE A 76 -13.03 14.62 -3.98
N GLY A 77 -12.83 15.78 -4.60
CA GLY A 77 -13.82 16.46 -5.43
C GLY A 77 -13.50 16.23 -6.89
#